data_AF-A0A1W9P1W6-F1
#
_entry.id   AF-A0A1W9P1W6-F1
#
_cell.length_a   1.000
_cell.length_b   1.000
_cell.length_c   1.000
_cell.angle_alpha   90.00
_cell.angle_beta   90.00
_cell.angle_gamma   90.00
#
_symmetry.space_group_name_H-M   'P 1'
#
loop_
_entity.id
_entity.type
_entity.pdbx_description
1 polymer ?
#
loop_
_entity_poly.entity_id
_entity_poly.type
_entity_poly.pdbx_seq_one_letter_code
_entity_poly.pdbx_strand_id
1 'polypeptide(L)'
;MINLFGGNAQTMSRYPRVYNKSDFGITADVTCQPSIYTKVGEVTVPAGQKITFGIGGVGNGVDTREVAYIKFADSSNNQLHGTIRLVLSDPNEVKKIVVAEQRTERFSASESDKTQGFLLGEYPIRAKEDSKLIIEFYPDSSSAVTIDYDNSNTKVLMPVTVYQ
;
A
#
# COMPACT_ATOMS: atom_id res chain seq x y z
N MET A 1 9.22 37.58 32.99
CA MET A 1 9.02 37.60 31.53
C MET A 1 8.40 36.28 31.12
N ILE A 2 7.26 36.34 30.43
CA ILE A 2 6.45 35.22 29.94
C ILE A 2 6.92 34.86 28.53
N ASN A 3 7.16 33.57 28.28
CA ASN A 3 6.62 32.82 27.13
C ASN A 3 7.22 31.41 27.10
N LEU A 4 6.37 30.39 27.07
CA LEU A 4 6.52 29.28 26.13
C LEU A 4 5.16 28.59 26.00
N PHE A 5 4.45 28.92 24.93
CA PHE A 5 3.29 28.16 24.46
C PHE A 5 3.76 26.77 24.02
N GLY A 6 3.88 25.86 24.99
CA GLY A 6 3.96 24.42 24.73
C GLY A 6 2.57 23.93 24.38
N GLY A 7 2.13 24.21 23.15
CA GLY A 7 1.00 23.50 22.58
C GLY A 7 1.36 22.01 22.61
N ASN A 8 0.69 21.24 23.46
CA ASN A 8 0.78 19.79 23.45
C ASN A 8 0.37 19.35 22.04
N ALA A 9 1.33 19.11 21.16
CA ALA A 9 1.09 18.35 19.94
C ALA A 9 0.49 17.04 20.41
N GLN A 10 -0.80 16.81 20.13
CA GLN A 10 -1.44 15.55 20.47
C GLN A 10 -0.61 14.44 19.84
N THR A 11 0.14 13.73 20.67
CA THR A 11 0.93 12.58 20.27
C THR A 11 -0.07 11.49 19.95
N MET A 12 -0.53 11.46 18.70
CA MET A 12 -1.34 10.36 18.18
C MET A 12 -0.56 9.07 18.40
N SER A 13 -1.22 8.06 18.96
CA SER A 13 -0.61 6.76 19.20
C SER A 13 -0.38 6.05 17.88
N ARG A 14 0.75 5.34 17.78
CA ARG A 14 1.22 4.68 16.55
C ARG A 14 0.89 3.19 16.60
N TYR A 15 0.14 2.71 15.63
CA TYR A 15 -0.32 1.32 15.54
C TYR A 15 0.10 0.70 14.20
N PRO A 16 1.17 -0.11 14.17
CA PRO A 16 1.52 -0.91 13.01
C PRO A 16 0.42 -1.93 12.70
N ARG A 17 0.04 -2.07 11.43
CA ARG A 17 -0.93 -3.06 10.96
C ARG A 17 -0.52 -3.60 9.59
N VAL A 18 -1.00 -4.78 9.24
CA VAL A 18 -0.85 -5.33 7.88
C VAL A 18 -2.24 -5.43 7.28
N TYR A 19 -2.47 -4.66 6.21
CA TYR A 19 -3.71 -4.68 5.45
C TYR A 19 -3.67 -5.74 4.38
N ASN A 20 -4.78 -6.45 4.21
CA ASN A 20 -4.96 -7.47 3.20
C ASN A 20 -5.84 -6.96 2.04
N LYS A 21 -6.12 -7.83 1.06
CA LYS A 21 -6.91 -7.46 -0.12
C LYS A 21 -8.32 -6.92 0.21
N SER A 22 -8.96 -7.48 1.24
CA SER A 22 -10.29 -7.06 1.68
C SER A 22 -10.27 -5.69 2.37
N ASP A 23 -9.19 -5.35 3.08
CA ASP A 23 -9.03 -4.02 3.67
C ASP A 23 -9.01 -2.95 2.56
N PHE A 24 -8.35 -3.22 1.43
CA PHE A 24 -8.33 -2.36 0.23
C PHE A 24 -9.60 -2.42 -0.63
N GLY A 25 -10.68 -3.07 -0.16
CA GLY A 25 -11.93 -3.18 -0.90
C GLY A 25 -11.85 -4.00 -2.20
N ILE A 26 -10.75 -4.72 -2.42
CA ILE A 26 -10.63 -5.66 -3.54
C ILE A 26 -11.52 -6.84 -3.19
N THR A 27 -12.69 -6.93 -3.84
CA THR A 27 -13.76 -7.90 -3.52
C THR A 27 -14.40 -8.53 -4.76
N ALA A 28 -13.95 -8.12 -5.94
CA ALA A 28 -14.38 -8.63 -7.23
C ALA A 28 -13.22 -8.51 -8.22
N ASP A 29 -13.34 -9.22 -9.35
CA ASP A 29 -12.38 -9.18 -10.43
C ASP A 29 -12.18 -7.75 -10.95
N VAL A 30 -10.93 -7.43 -11.26
CA VAL A 30 -10.55 -6.11 -11.80
C VAL A 30 -9.89 -6.31 -13.16
N THR A 31 -10.51 -5.80 -14.21
CA THR A 31 -9.91 -5.75 -15.54
C THR A 31 -9.00 -4.52 -15.66
N CYS A 32 -7.70 -4.79 -15.83
CA CYS A 32 -6.68 -3.78 -16.02
C CYS A 32 -6.40 -3.61 -17.52
N GLN A 33 -6.53 -2.37 -17.99
CA GLN A 33 -6.29 -2.03 -19.39
C GLN A 33 -4.79 -1.90 -19.67
N PRO A 34 -4.33 -2.26 -20.87
CA PRO A 34 -2.94 -2.10 -21.24
C PRO A 34 -2.56 -0.62 -21.27
N SER A 35 -1.29 -0.33 -21.03
CA SER A 35 -0.71 1.01 -21.15
C SER A 35 -1.22 2.09 -20.17
N ILE A 36 -2.04 1.73 -19.18
CA ILE A 36 -2.51 2.67 -18.16
C ILE A 36 -2.46 2.05 -16.75
N TYR A 37 -2.28 2.91 -15.75
CA TYR A 37 -2.43 2.51 -14.36
C TYR A 37 -3.91 2.36 -14.03
N THR A 38 -4.32 1.14 -13.68
CA THR A 38 -5.67 0.83 -13.22
C THR A 38 -5.67 0.82 -11.69
N LYS A 39 -6.61 1.53 -11.06
CA LYS A 39 -6.84 1.42 -9.62
C LYS A 39 -7.44 0.05 -9.30
N VAL A 40 -6.73 -0.74 -8.50
CA VAL A 40 -7.13 -2.10 -8.13
C VAL A 40 -7.85 -2.12 -6.78
N GLY A 41 -7.40 -1.31 -5.83
CA GLY A 41 -8.00 -1.22 -4.50
C GLY A 41 -7.64 0.07 -3.79
N GLU A 42 -8.43 0.43 -2.79
CA GLU A 42 -8.24 1.62 -1.98
C GLU A 42 -8.71 1.43 -0.54
N VAL A 43 -8.09 2.17 0.38
CA VAL A 43 -8.57 2.36 1.75
C VAL A 43 -8.80 3.84 1.97
N THR A 44 -10.01 4.21 2.36
CA THR A 44 -10.32 5.56 2.86
C THR A 44 -9.93 5.65 4.33
N VAL A 45 -9.18 6.67 4.69
CA VAL A 45 -8.76 6.92 6.07
C VAL A 45 -9.98 7.32 6.91
N PRO A 46 -10.29 6.60 8.01
CA PRO A 46 -11.41 6.92 8.87
C PRO A 46 -11.27 8.28 9.57
N ALA A 47 -12.40 8.78 10.07
CA ALA A 47 -12.45 10.02 10.82
C ALA A 47 -11.54 10.01 12.06
N GLY A 48 -10.85 11.13 12.29
CA GLY A 48 -9.92 11.28 13.42
C GLY A 48 -8.62 10.46 13.32
N GLN A 49 -8.39 9.73 12.22
CA GLN A 49 -7.18 8.94 12.01
C GLN A 49 -6.24 9.56 10.98
N LYS A 50 -4.98 9.08 10.98
CA LYS A 50 -4.06 9.25 9.85
C LYS A 50 -3.41 7.91 9.54
N ILE A 51 -3.21 7.61 8.27
CA ILE A 51 -2.64 6.33 7.85
C ILE A 51 -1.54 6.60 6.82
N THR A 52 -0.50 5.78 6.83
CA THR A 52 0.52 5.76 5.77
C THR A 52 0.95 4.34 5.45
N PHE A 53 1.58 4.17 4.30
CA PHE A 53 2.20 2.90 3.92
C PHE A 53 3.50 2.66 4.69
N GLY A 54 3.80 1.39 4.91
CA GLY A 54 5.01 0.91 5.56
C GLY A 54 4.95 0.93 7.08
N ILE A 55 5.88 0.18 7.66
CA ILE A 55 6.11 0.07 9.11
C ILE A 55 7.61 0.23 9.34
N GLY A 56 7.97 0.86 10.45
CA GLY A 56 9.36 0.89 10.92
C GLY A 56 10.32 1.63 9.98
N GLY A 57 11.61 1.35 10.15
CA GLY A 57 12.71 1.98 9.43
C GLY A 57 14.04 1.31 9.76
N VAL A 58 15.11 1.82 9.17
CA VAL A 58 16.49 1.38 9.48
C VAL A 58 17.12 2.40 10.41
N GLY A 59 17.56 1.95 11.58
CA GLY A 59 18.20 2.82 12.57
C GLY A 59 19.06 2.02 13.54
N ASN A 60 20.21 2.58 13.94
CA ASN A 60 21.13 1.96 14.91
C ASN A 60 21.51 0.50 14.58
N GLY A 61 21.64 0.16 13.29
CA GLY A 61 21.97 -1.18 12.83
C GLY A 61 20.81 -2.19 12.88
N VAL A 62 19.61 -1.77 13.28
CA VAL A 62 18.41 -2.61 13.32
C VAL A 62 17.45 -2.19 12.20
N ASP A 63 17.00 -3.17 11.42
CA ASP A 63 15.98 -3.00 10.40
C ASP A 63 14.62 -3.47 10.92
N THR A 64 13.73 -2.52 11.18
CA THR A 64 12.37 -2.77 11.69
C THR A 64 11.31 -2.68 10.59
N ARG A 65 11.72 -2.56 9.33
CA ARG A 65 10.79 -2.51 8.19
C ARG A 65 10.12 -3.85 8.00
N GLU A 66 8.87 -3.85 7.57
CA GLU A 66 8.13 -5.09 7.30
C GLU A 66 8.02 -5.37 5.80
N VAL A 67 7.81 -6.65 5.46
CA VAL A 67 7.64 -7.08 4.07
C VAL A 67 6.30 -6.58 3.56
N ALA A 68 6.33 -5.85 2.44
CA ALA A 68 5.16 -5.59 1.62
C ALA A 68 5.08 -6.63 0.51
N TYR A 69 3.99 -7.40 0.49
CA TYR A 69 3.77 -8.45 -0.49
C TYR A 69 2.50 -8.17 -1.30
N ILE A 70 2.62 -8.20 -2.63
CA ILE A 70 1.48 -8.17 -3.53
C ILE A 70 1.73 -9.19 -4.64
N LYS A 71 0.76 -10.06 -4.84
CA LYS A 71 0.67 -10.96 -5.99
C LYS A 71 -0.74 -10.87 -6.55
N PHE A 72 -0.86 -10.53 -7.82
CA PHE A 72 -2.11 -10.59 -8.56
C PHE A 72 -2.06 -11.79 -9.49
N ALA A 73 -3.09 -12.62 -9.46
CA ALA A 73 -3.20 -13.79 -10.32
C ALA A 73 -4.41 -13.66 -11.26
N ASP A 74 -4.33 -14.32 -12.41
CA ASP A 74 -5.47 -14.53 -13.30
C ASP A 74 -6.28 -15.79 -12.89
N SER A 75 -7.36 -16.06 -13.61
CA SER A 75 -8.21 -17.25 -13.41
C SER A 75 -7.51 -18.58 -13.69
N SER A 76 -6.33 -18.54 -14.31
CA SER A 76 -5.49 -19.71 -14.57
C SER A 76 -4.38 -19.88 -13.53
N ASN A 77 -4.44 -19.15 -12.40
CA ASN A 77 -3.43 -19.12 -11.33
C ASN A 77 -2.06 -18.56 -11.75
N ASN A 78 -1.95 -17.93 -12.92
CA ASN A 78 -0.70 -17.32 -13.36
C ASN A 78 -0.55 -15.96 -12.70
N GLN A 79 0.66 -15.63 -12.28
CA GLN A 79 0.95 -14.27 -11.82
C GLN A 79 0.86 -13.31 -13.00
N LEU A 80 0.13 -12.22 -12.82
CA LEU A 80 0.11 -11.11 -13.75
C LEU A 80 1.39 -10.29 -13.57
N HIS A 81 2.07 -10.05 -14.69
CA HIS A 81 3.30 -9.28 -14.74
C HIS A 81 3.02 -7.81 -15.05
N GLY A 82 3.73 -6.91 -14.35
CA GLY A 82 3.59 -5.48 -14.56
C GLY A 82 4.26 -4.66 -13.47
N THR A 83 3.79 -3.43 -13.33
CA THR A 83 4.26 -2.47 -12.32
C THR A 83 3.13 -2.15 -11.35
N ILE A 84 3.41 -2.26 -10.06
CA ILE A 84 2.51 -1.86 -8.99
C ILE A 84 2.98 -0.53 -8.41
N ARG A 85 2.01 0.34 -8.14
CA ARG A 85 2.23 1.65 -7.54
C ARG A 85 1.37 1.80 -6.29
N LEU A 86 2.00 2.23 -5.20
CA LEU A 86 1.35 2.59 -3.95
C LEU A 86 1.21 4.11 -3.90
N VAL A 87 0.00 4.61 -3.68
CA VAL A 87 -0.31 6.04 -3.78
C VAL A 87 -1.05 6.52 -2.54
N LEU A 88 -0.59 7.63 -1.95
CA LEU A 88 -1.39 8.43 -1.04
C LEU A 88 -2.12 9.50 -1.84
N SER A 89 -3.39 9.69 -1.56
CA SER A 89 -4.24 10.58 -2.32
C SER A 89 -5.12 11.43 -1.43
N ASP A 90 -5.43 12.66 -1.84
CA ASP A 90 -6.51 13.43 -1.23
C ASP A 90 -7.89 12.79 -1.52
N PRO A 91 -8.97 13.20 -0.81
CA PRO A 91 -10.28 12.56 -0.93
C PRO A 91 -10.85 12.54 -2.36
N ASN A 92 -10.54 13.56 -3.15
CA ASN A 92 -11.02 13.72 -4.52
C ASN A 92 -10.09 13.11 -5.59
N GLU A 93 -8.99 12.49 -5.17
CA GLU A 93 -7.99 11.91 -6.08
C GLU A 93 -7.31 12.87 -7.06
N VAL A 94 -7.31 14.17 -6.72
CA VAL A 94 -6.67 15.23 -7.51
C VAL A 94 -5.18 15.32 -7.20
N LYS A 95 -4.81 15.17 -5.92
CA LYS A 95 -3.42 15.20 -5.47
C LYS A 95 -2.99 13.80 -5.08
N LYS A 96 -2.17 13.19 -5.95
CA LYS A 96 -1.58 11.87 -5.74
C LYS A 96 -0.09 11.98 -5.43
N ILE A 97 0.36 11.24 -4.44
CA ILE A 97 1.77 11.10 -4.06
C ILE A 97 2.12 9.62 -4.17
N VAL A 98 3.07 9.31 -5.05
CA VAL A 98 3.59 7.95 -5.20
C VAL A 98 4.53 7.65 -4.03
N VAL A 99 4.21 6.62 -3.26
CA VAL A 99 5.02 6.16 -2.13
C VAL A 99 6.06 5.15 -2.57
N ALA A 100 5.65 4.18 -3.38
CA ALA A 100 6.53 3.19 -3.97
C ALA A 100 5.99 2.78 -5.32
N GLU A 101 6.89 2.49 -6.25
CA GLU A 101 6.58 1.94 -7.57
C GLU A 101 7.60 0.83 -7.83
N GLN A 102 7.13 -0.40 -8.02
CA GLN A 102 7.98 -1.56 -8.21
C GLN A 102 7.31 -2.59 -9.11
N ARG A 103 8.17 -3.42 -9.71
CA ARG A 103 7.78 -4.60 -10.48
C ARG A 103 7.03 -5.61 -9.63
N THR A 104 6.05 -6.30 -10.23
CA THR A 104 5.28 -7.37 -9.58
C THR A 104 6.17 -8.45 -8.98
N GLU A 105 7.27 -8.80 -9.65
CA GLU A 105 8.26 -9.78 -9.24
C GLU A 105 8.99 -9.37 -7.96
N ARG A 106 9.16 -8.05 -7.74
CA ARG A 106 9.76 -7.52 -6.51
C ARG A 106 8.78 -7.58 -5.35
N PHE A 107 7.52 -7.21 -5.58
CA PHE A 107 6.45 -7.32 -4.57
C PHE A 107 6.11 -8.77 -4.22
N SER A 108 6.26 -9.71 -5.15
CA SER A 108 5.95 -11.12 -4.92
C SER A 108 7.18 -11.98 -4.56
N ALA A 109 8.34 -11.37 -4.31
CA ALA A 109 9.61 -12.08 -4.12
C ALA A 109 9.60 -13.02 -2.89
N SER A 110 9.03 -12.56 -1.78
CA SER A 110 8.80 -13.39 -0.59
C SER A 110 7.70 -12.78 0.27
N GLU A 111 6.84 -13.61 0.82
CA GLU A 111 5.73 -13.20 1.70
C GLU A 111 6.21 -12.88 3.12
N SER A 112 7.33 -13.47 3.57
CA SER A 112 7.78 -13.41 4.97
C SER A 112 9.29 -13.31 5.17
N ASP A 113 10.11 -13.70 4.20
CA ASP A 113 11.57 -13.63 4.33
C ASP A 113 12.05 -12.20 4.05
N LYS A 114 12.47 -11.50 5.10
CA LYS A 114 12.94 -10.11 5.06
C LYS A 114 14.20 -9.92 4.22
N THR A 115 14.97 -10.99 3.96
CA THR A 115 16.19 -10.90 3.12
C THR A 115 15.88 -10.90 1.63
N GLN A 116 14.74 -11.47 1.23
CA GLN A 116 14.32 -11.58 -0.17
C GLN A 116 13.15 -10.65 -0.50
N GLY A 117 12.27 -10.39 0.46
CA GLY A 117 11.06 -9.60 0.29
C GLY A 117 11.32 -8.11 0.04
N PHE A 118 10.28 -7.42 -0.40
CA PHE A 118 10.29 -5.97 -0.52
C PHE A 118 9.98 -5.32 0.84
N LEU A 119 11.01 -4.79 1.50
CA LEU A 119 10.86 -4.14 2.80
C LEU A 119 10.35 -2.71 2.64
N LEU A 120 9.16 -2.44 3.17
CA LEU A 120 8.52 -1.13 3.11
C LEU A 120 8.56 -0.45 4.48
N GLY A 121 9.48 0.51 4.60
CA GLY A 121 9.56 1.40 5.75
C GLY A 121 8.40 2.40 5.77
N GLU A 122 8.08 2.90 6.96
CA GLU A 122 7.02 3.89 7.12
C GLU A 122 7.31 5.14 6.29
N TYR A 123 6.36 5.51 5.45
CA TYR A 123 6.48 6.69 4.62
C TYR A 123 6.21 7.97 5.44
N PRO A 124 7.04 9.03 5.29
CA PRO A 124 6.98 10.20 6.18
C PRO A 124 5.68 11.01 6.05
N ILE A 125 5.03 10.96 4.89
CA ILE A 125 3.75 11.64 4.66
C ILE A 125 2.61 10.71 5.05
N ARG A 126 1.57 11.25 5.68
CA ARG A 126 0.40 10.50 6.15
C ARG A 126 -0.86 11.03 5.47
N ALA A 127 -1.66 10.13 4.94
CA ALA A 127 -3.03 10.43 4.53
C ALA A 127 -3.85 10.78 5.79
N LYS A 128 -4.62 11.85 5.71
CA LYS A 128 -5.52 12.30 6.78
C LYS A 128 -6.91 11.73 6.55
N GLU A 129 -7.85 11.98 7.46
CA GLU A 129 -9.27 11.70 7.26
C GLU A 129 -9.76 11.99 5.83
N ASP A 130 -10.61 11.07 5.33
CA ASP A 130 -11.18 11.02 3.97
C ASP A 130 -10.17 10.85 2.83
N SER A 131 -8.87 11.01 3.10
CA SER A 131 -7.81 10.74 2.13
C SER A 131 -7.68 9.23 1.90
N LYS A 132 -6.99 8.83 0.83
CA LYS A 132 -6.93 7.42 0.42
C LYS A 132 -5.51 6.87 0.37
N LEU A 133 -5.38 5.59 0.71
CA LEU A 133 -4.27 4.72 0.33
C LEU A 133 -4.73 3.91 -0.88
N ILE A 134 -4.03 3.97 -2.00
CA ILE A 134 -4.45 3.35 -3.27
C ILE A 134 -3.36 2.40 -3.77
N ILE A 135 -3.78 1.24 -4.29
CA ILE A 135 -2.94 0.33 -5.06
C ILE A 135 -3.35 0.46 -6.53
N GLU A 136 -2.41 0.86 -7.37
CA GLU A 136 -2.57 0.91 -8.83
C GLU A 136 -1.70 -0.17 -9.49
N PHE A 137 -2.18 -0.73 -10.60
CA PHE A 137 -1.47 -1.74 -11.39
C PHE A 137 -1.42 -1.35 -12.87
N TYR A 138 -0.24 -1.47 -13.46
CA TYR A 138 0.02 -1.28 -14.89
C TYR A 138 0.49 -2.62 -15.45
N PRO A 139 -0.32 -3.31 -16.26
CA PRO A 139 0.07 -4.61 -16.82
C PRO A 139 1.10 -4.44 -17.95
N ASP A 140 2.02 -5.39 -18.08
CA ASP A 140 2.97 -5.45 -19.22
C ASP A 140 2.34 -5.95 -20.51
N SER A 141 1.16 -6.56 -20.39
CA SER A 141 0.43 -7.10 -21.53
C SER A 141 0.01 -5.98 -22.49
N SER A 142 0.04 -6.27 -23.78
CA SER A 142 -0.52 -5.40 -24.82
C SER A 142 -2.05 -5.48 -24.92
N SER A 143 -2.66 -6.43 -24.22
CA SER A 143 -4.11 -6.64 -24.11
C SER A 143 -4.56 -6.50 -22.65
N ALA A 144 -5.85 -6.25 -22.44
CA ALA A 144 -6.42 -6.22 -21.10
C ALA A 144 -6.17 -7.54 -20.35
N VAL A 145 -5.89 -7.45 -19.06
CA VAL A 145 -5.75 -8.60 -18.17
C VAL A 145 -6.74 -8.46 -17.02
N THR A 146 -7.22 -9.57 -16.49
CA THR A 146 -8.14 -9.55 -15.35
C THR A 146 -7.45 -10.16 -14.13
N ILE A 147 -7.38 -9.38 -13.06
CA ILE A 147 -7.03 -9.87 -11.73
C ILE A 147 -8.24 -10.65 -11.24
N ASP A 148 -8.05 -11.96 -11.01
CA ASP A 148 -9.03 -12.84 -10.38
C ASP A 148 -8.92 -12.65 -8.86
N TYR A 149 -9.98 -12.11 -8.26
CA TYR A 149 -10.00 -11.79 -6.83
C TYR A 149 -10.04 -13.04 -5.95
N ASP A 150 -10.88 -14.01 -6.32
CA ASP A 150 -11.13 -15.24 -5.60
C ASP A 150 -10.00 -16.25 -5.76
N ASN A 151 -9.08 -16.01 -6.68
CA ASN A 151 -7.84 -16.76 -6.77
C ASN A 151 -7.07 -16.77 -5.45
N SER A 152 -6.69 -17.96 -4.97
CA SER A 152 -5.87 -18.13 -3.77
C SER A 152 -4.47 -17.51 -3.88
N ASN A 153 -3.96 -17.33 -5.10
CA ASN A 153 -2.69 -16.67 -5.37
C ASN A 153 -2.81 -15.15 -5.43
N THR A 154 -4.02 -14.60 -5.53
CA THR A 154 -4.25 -13.16 -5.40
C THR A 154 -4.20 -12.77 -3.93
N LYS A 155 -3.09 -12.16 -3.55
CA LYS A 155 -2.72 -11.81 -2.18
C LYS A 155 -2.18 -10.41 -2.09
N VAL A 156 -2.57 -9.71 -1.04
CA VAL A 156 -2.02 -8.42 -0.62
C VAL A 156 -1.72 -8.55 0.86
N LEU A 157 -0.49 -8.21 1.27
CA LEU A 157 -0.06 -8.02 2.65
C LEU A 157 0.73 -6.71 2.67
N MET A 158 0.03 -5.64 2.98
CA MET A 158 0.58 -4.30 2.95
C MET A 158 0.83 -3.79 4.36
N PRO A 159 2.10 -3.63 4.79
CA PRO A 159 2.39 -2.96 6.04
C PRO A 159 1.91 -1.52 5.96
N VAL A 160 1.19 -1.08 6.99
CA VAL A 160 0.69 0.28 7.16
C VAL A 160 0.87 0.71 8.61
N THR A 161 0.95 2.02 8.81
CA THR A 161 0.99 2.60 10.15
C THR A 161 -0.23 3.49 10.35
N VAL A 162 -1.05 3.16 11.35
CA VAL A 162 -2.24 3.92 11.74
C VAL A 162 -1.92 4.81 12.93
N TYR A 163 -2.39 6.05 12.88
CA TYR A 163 -2.30 7.05 13.92
C TYR A 163 -3.69 7.43 14.39
N GLN A 164 -3.94 7.35 15.69
CA GLN A 164 -5.20 7.73 16.35
C GLN A 164 -4.94 8.25 17.77
#